data_AF-A0A224XLS7-F1
#
_entry.id   AF-A0A224XLS7-F1
#
_cell.length_a   1.000
_cell.length_b   1.000
_cell.length_c   1.000
_cell.angle_alpha   90.00
_cell.angle_beta   90.00
_cell.angle_gamma   90.00
#
_symmetry.space_group_name_H-M   'P 1'
#
loop_
_entity.id
_entity.type
_entity.pdbx_description
1 polymer ?
#
loop_
_entity_poly.entity_id
_entity_poly.type
_entity_poly.pdbx_seq_one_letter_code
_entity_poly.pdbx_strand_id
1 'polypeptide(L)'
;KENINALFVQCIETLGNEHQLRVVYALQTLCALISAVYKTSGQCGFDVIDILMGFDTAEQRMRLLLSHCNTILNGDAAPNLKSLCLKLLLLMVTGNDNVSQNTLLEFVMLISIFETLIQLLSDSRSRQDHGHDVVLLLTLLVNYRKHEAANPYIVKLSILDDELALNGYGQVISWSLSDFCRAFSQDQKEPQSGSWFSSLSNIVGNMFLSEDAGTRNQQIRANNGVLVALYEAVHLNRNFVSTLAQTQTEPPAPADSETTSEPSNLLGTFFQYCSIVMQDTKCEASFNTVKLCFLVLTCVAEDHYANSVMHDVNLVFKIQLHRLPMRHRTIIPDKPSQTLANTLLDLLVEFVMSHMMKKLPLELYLLCVGVMHRILCYQKRCRVRLTYQWKELWTSLISLLKFIIANEGHLAKKMNIFHLAHQVINIFNLFITYGDTFLYSPANYDELYYELIRMHQVFDNVYSMAFRYSAIEGEFKETALKLTNSLVNVRAIINHFSPKIDAWLAGQALSTPSEDQILEVVRKNYDSLTLKLQDSLDQYERYTENPRHSAFFTAMVRSVVNDTKLNIDFASLDLQSILQEFSTIT
;
A
#
# COMPACT_ATOMS: atom_id res chain seq x y z
N LYS A 1 -17.83 -41.81 6.58
CA LYS A 1 -17.58 -41.38 5.19
C LYS A 1 -18.88 -41.41 4.38
N GLU A 2 -19.48 -42.58 4.12
CA GLU A 2 -20.69 -42.70 3.28
C GLU A 2 -21.85 -41.81 3.74
N ASN A 3 -22.14 -41.73 5.05
CA ASN A 3 -23.17 -40.83 5.58
C ASN A 3 -22.88 -39.34 5.34
N ILE A 4 -21.61 -38.92 5.41
CA ILE A 4 -21.21 -37.52 5.13
C ILE A 4 -21.39 -37.24 3.64
N ASN A 5 -20.97 -38.18 2.79
CA ASN A 5 -21.13 -38.10 1.35
C ASN A 5 -22.61 -37.98 0.96
N ALA A 6 -23.46 -38.86 1.48
CA ALA A 6 -24.91 -38.81 1.23
C ALA A 6 -25.53 -37.49 1.70
N LEU A 7 -25.17 -37.00 2.89
CA LEU A 7 -25.68 -35.73 3.41
C LEU A 7 -25.23 -34.54 2.55
N PHE A 8 -23.96 -34.50 2.16
CA PHE A 8 -23.40 -33.44 1.32
C PHE A 8 -24.10 -33.38 -0.04
N VAL A 9 -24.31 -34.55 -0.67
CA VAL A 9 -25.03 -34.67 -1.94
C VAL A 9 -26.48 -34.22 -1.82
N GLN A 10 -27.18 -34.70 -0.79
CA GLN A 10 -28.58 -34.32 -0.57
C GLN A 10 -28.72 -32.82 -0.35
N CYS A 11 -27.76 -32.18 0.32
CA CYS A 11 -27.75 -30.73 0.47
C CYS A 11 -27.56 -30.02 -0.86
N ILE A 12 -26.65 -30.48 -1.74
CA ILE A 12 -26.47 -29.91 -3.08
C ILE A 12 -27.77 -30.00 -3.88
N GLU A 13 -28.42 -31.17 -3.91
CA GLU A 13 -29.69 -31.36 -4.63
C GLU A 13 -30.80 -30.45 -4.08
N THR A 14 -30.80 -30.23 -2.75
CA THR A 14 -31.78 -29.37 -2.08
C THR A 14 -31.61 -27.89 -2.43
N LEU A 15 -30.44 -27.45 -2.93
CA LEU A 15 -30.25 -26.07 -3.38
C LEU A 15 -31.09 -25.72 -4.62
N GLY A 16 -31.55 -26.71 -5.39
CA GLY A 16 -32.48 -26.53 -6.50
C GLY A 16 -33.96 -26.49 -6.10
N ASN A 17 -34.28 -26.53 -4.80
CA ASN A 17 -35.66 -26.59 -4.33
C ASN A 17 -36.32 -25.20 -4.33
N GLU A 18 -37.61 -25.12 -4.65
CA GLU A 18 -38.40 -23.87 -4.59
C GLU A 18 -38.58 -23.36 -3.15
N HIS A 19 -38.55 -24.26 -2.17
CA HIS A 19 -38.77 -23.92 -0.77
C HIS A 19 -37.52 -23.29 -0.14
N GLN A 20 -37.49 -21.95 -0.12
CA GLN A 20 -36.36 -21.14 0.33
C GLN A 20 -35.76 -21.55 1.70
N LEU A 21 -36.58 -21.88 2.70
CA LEU A 21 -36.04 -22.34 4.00
C LEU A 21 -35.23 -23.65 3.90
N ARG A 22 -35.61 -24.56 2.99
CA ARG A 22 -34.83 -25.80 2.77
C ARG A 22 -33.48 -25.48 2.14
N VAL A 23 -33.45 -24.51 1.22
CA VAL A 23 -32.22 -24.01 0.59
C VAL A 23 -31.29 -23.40 1.65
N VAL A 24 -31.82 -22.56 2.55
CA VAL A 24 -31.06 -21.96 3.65
C VAL A 24 -30.43 -23.04 4.55
N TYR A 25 -31.22 -24.00 5.02
CA TYR A 25 -30.70 -25.08 5.88
C TYR A 25 -29.70 -25.98 5.16
N ALA A 26 -29.92 -26.25 3.87
CA ALA A 26 -28.98 -27.01 3.06
C ALA A 26 -27.63 -26.28 2.92
N LEU A 27 -27.63 -24.97 2.65
CA LEU A 27 -26.41 -24.17 2.60
C LEU A 27 -25.69 -24.09 3.95
N GLN A 28 -26.42 -23.88 5.05
CA GLN A 28 -25.82 -23.89 6.39
C GLN A 28 -25.17 -25.25 6.70
N THR A 29 -25.85 -26.33 6.33
CA THR A 29 -25.32 -27.69 6.49
C THR A 29 -24.07 -27.90 5.64
N LEU A 30 -24.05 -27.43 4.39
CA LEU A 30 -22.85 -27.46 3.54
C LEU A 30 -21.70 -26.68 4.16
N CYS A 31 -21.94 -25.48 4.69
CA CYS A 31 -20.93 -24.68 5.39
C CYS A 31 -20.34 -25.45 6.58
N ALA A 32 -21.21 -26.02 7.41
CA ALA A 32 -20.81 -26.80 8.58
C ALA A 32 -19.99 -28.04 8.18
N LEU A 33 -20.42 -28.77 7.15
CA LEU A 33 -19.73 -29.97 6.66
C LEU A 33 -18.35 -29.63 6.10
N ILE A 34 -18.24 -28.63 5.22
CA ILE A 34 -16.97 -28.22 4.63
C ILE A 34 -16.00 -27.76 5.71
N SER A 35 -16.46 -26.90 6.61
CA SER A 35 -15.67 -26.40 7.74
C SER A 35 -15.17 -27.54 8.64
N ALA A 36 -16.06 -28.46 9.02
CA ALA A 36 -15.71 -29.61 9.87
C ALA A 36 -14.74 -30.59 9.18
N VAL A 37 -14.95 -30.86 7.89
CA VAL A 37 -14.07 -31.76 7.14
C VAL A 37 -12.68 -31.18 6.98
N TYR A 38 -12.53 -29.89 6.63
CA TYR A 38 -11.22 -29.24 6.57
C TYR A 38 -10.50 -29.21 7.92
N LYS A 39 -11.24 -28.99 9.01
CA LYS A 39 -10.66 -29.02 10.37
C LYS A 39 -10.14 -30.41 10.73
N THR A 40 -10.83 -31.46 10.27
CA THR A 40 -10.50 -32.86 10.58
C THR A 40 -9.46 -33.44 9.62
N SER A 41 -9.49 -33.08 8.33
CA SER A 41 -8.56 -33.58 7.31
C SER A 41 -7.12 -33.20 7.61
N GLY A 42 -6.87 -31.98 8.09
CA GLY A 42 -5.55 -31.54 8.52
C GLY A 42 -5.00 -32.33 9.72
N GLN A 43 -5.88 -32.87 10.58
CA GLN A 43 -5.50 -33.64 11.77
C GLN A 43 -5.29 -35.13 11.47
N CYS A 44 -6.09 -35.68 10.55
CA CYS A 44 -6.12 -37.12 10.28
C CYS A 44 -5.52 -37.52 8.92
N GLY A 45 -5.10 -36.57 8.08
CA GLY A 45 -4.50 -36.81 6.77
C GLY A 45 -5.48 -37.33 5.70
N PHE A 46 -6.78 -37.08 5.87
CA PHE A 46 -7.79 -37.52 4.91
C PHE A 46 -7.91 -36.61 3.69
N ASP A 47 -8.28 -37.18 2.55
CA ASP A 47 -8.64 -36.40 1.37
C ASP A 47 -10.04 -35.77 1.52
N VAL A 48 -10.10 -34.45 1.37
CA VAL A 48 -11.34 -33.66 1.54
C VAL A 48 -12.39 -34.02 0.48
N ILE A 49 -11.96 -34.23 -0.77
CA ILE A 49 -12.86 -34.59 -1.88
C ILE A 49 -13.45 -35.97 -1.62
N ASP A 50 -12.62 -36.92 -1.20
CA ASP A 50 -13.06 -38.28 -0.93
C ASP A 50 -14.09 -38.35 0.21
N ILE A 51 -13.89 -37.57 1.28
CA ILE A 51 -14.84 -37.50 2.41
C ILE A 51 -16.16 -36.85 1.98
N LEU A 52 -16.11 -35.71 1.31
CA LEU A 52 -17.30 -34.92 1.00
C LEU A 52 -18.14 -35.54 -0.11
N MET A 53 -17.49 -36.04 -1.17
CA MET A 53 -18.22 -36.41 -2.39
C MET A 53 -17.64 -37.62 -3.13
N GLY A 54 -16.48 -38.15 -2.75
CA GLY A 54 -15.86 -39.30 -3.45
C GLY A 54 -15.33 -38.89 -4.83
N PHE A 55 -14.24 -39.51 -5.27
CA PHE A 55 -13.54 -39.07 -6.49
C PHE A 55 -14.35 -39.24 -7.76
N ASP A 56 -15.04 -40.37 -7.94
CA ASP A 56 -15.67 -40.76 -9.21
C ASP A 56 -16.77 -39.79 -9.69
N THR A 57 -17.39 -39.07 -8.76
CA THR A 57 -18.53 -38.17 -9.03
C THR A 57 -18.26 -36.73 -8.59
N ALA A 58 -17.03 -36.43 -8.14
CA ALA A 58 -16.66 -35.12 -7.58
C ALA A 58 -16.90 -33.99 -8.58
N GLU A 59 -16.46 -34.13 -9.83
CA GLU A 59 -16.61 -33.08 -10.84
C GLU A 59 -18.09 -32.75 -11.12
N GLN A 60 -18.92 -33.78 -11.31
CA GLN A 60 -20.35 -33.60 -11.57
C GLN A 60 -21.05 -32.91 -10.39
N ARG A 61 -20.73 -33.32 -9.16
CA ARG A 61 -21.31 -32.76 -7.94
C ARG A 61 -20.86 -31.33 -7.71
N MET A 62 -19.59 -31.02 -7.93
CA MET A 62 -19.11 -29.64 -7.84
C MET A 62 -19.68 -28.76 -8.94
N ARG A 63 -19.89 -29.28 -10.14
CA ARG A 63 -20.57 -28.55 -11.21
C ARG A 63 -21.99 -28.18 -10.83
N LEU A 64 -22.72 -29.11 -10.23
CA LEU A 64 -24.06 -28.84 -9.74
C LEU A 64 -24.05 -27.80 -8.61
N LEU A 65 -23.17 -27.95 -7.62
CA LEU A 65 -23.04 -26.99 -6.51
C LEU A 65 -22.72 -25.57 -7.00
N LEU A 66 -21.69 -25.41 -7.84
CA LEU A 66 -21.31 -24.09 -8.36
C LEU A 66 -22.38 -23.50 -9.29
N SER A 67 -23.11 -24.33 -10.03
CA SER A 67 -24.29 -23.88 -10.79
C SER A 67 -25.37 -23.33 -9.88
N HIS A 68 -25.69 -24.00 -8.76
CA HIS A 68 -26.65 -23.49 -7.79
C HIS A 68 -26.17 -22.19 -7.14
N CYS A 69 -24.89 -22.09 -6.79
CA CYS A 69 -24.32 -20.84 -6.26
C CYS A 69 -24.48 -19.69 -7.26
N ASN A 70 -24.18 -19.91 -8.55
CA ASN A 70 -24.40 -18.91 -9.58
C ASN A 70 -25.87 -18.49 -9.70
N THR A 71 -26.81 -19.44 -9.67
CA THR A 71 -28.25 -19.14 -9.71
C THR A 71 -28.70 -18.33 -8.50
N ILE A 72 -28.24 -18.67 -7.30
CA ILE A 72 -28.60 -17.95 -6.06
C ILE A 72 -28.04 -16.52 -6.09
N LEU A 73 -26.79 -16.35 -6.50
CA LEU A 73 -26.12 -15.04 -6.48
C LEU A 73 -26.64 -14.10 -7.59
N ASN A 74 -26.89 -14.61 -8.80
CA ASN A 74 -27.43 -13.81 -9.91
C ASN A 74 -28.96 -13.64 -9.86
N GLY A 75 -29.67 -14.51 -9.15
CA GLY A 75 -31.11 -14.45 -9.02
C GLY A 75 -31.61 -13.38 -8.05
N ASP A 76 -32.93 -13.29 -7.92
CA ASP A 76 -33.62 -12.40 -6.98
C ASP A 76 -33.72 -13.02 -5.56
N ALA A 77 -32.63 -13.66 -5.14
CA ALA A 77 -32.54 -14.26 -3.81
C ALA A 77 -32.41 -13.17 -2.74
N ALA A 78 -32.98 -13.43 -1.56
CA ALA A 78 -32.85 -12.56 -0.40
C ALA A 78 -31.35 -12.27 -0.07
N PRO A 79 -30.98 -11.05 0.36
CA PRO A 79 -29.59 -10.69 0.66
C PRO A 79 -28.91 -11.67 1.63
N ASN A 80 -29.61 -12.10 2.69
CA ASN A 80 -29.04 -13.07 3.64
C ASN A 80 -28.73 -14.43 3.01
N LEU A 81 -29.51 -14.86 2.02
CA LEU A 81 -29.27 -16.10 1.28
C LEU A 81 -28.03 -15.97 0.39
N LYS A 82 -27.84 -14.81 -0.27
CA LYS A 82 -26.62 -14.50 -1.03
C LYS A 82 -25.39 -14.44 -0.13
N SER A 83 -25.48 -13.79 1.04
CA SER A 83 -24.42 -13.78 2.05
C SER A 83 -24.03 -15.18 2.51
N LEU A 84 -25.00 -16.06 2.76
CA LEU A 84 -24.71 -17.44 3.13
C LEU A 84 -24.03 -18.23 1.99
N CYS A 85 -24.45 -17.99 0.75
CA CYS A 85 -23.81 -18.58 -0.42
C CYS A 85 -22.35 -18.11 -0.59
N LEU A 86 -22.07 -16.81 -0.37
CA LEU A 86 -20.71 -16.28 -0.38
C LEU A 86 -19.85 -16.85 0.75
N LYS A 87 -20.41 -17.01 1.96
CA LYS A 87 -19.74 -17.69 3.08
C LYS A 87 -19.37 -19.13 2.75
N LEU A 88 -20.25 -19.88 2.06
CA LEU A 88 -19.94 -21.21 1.57
C LEU A 88 -18.74 -21.20 0.62
N LEU A 89 -18.73 -20.28 -0.34
CA LEU A 89 -17.63 -20.13 -1.30
C LEU A 89 -16.33 -19.74 -0.60
N LEU A 90 -16.36 -18.79 0.33
CA LEU A 90 -15.20 -18.42 1.13
C LEU A 90 -14.66 -19.62 1.92
N LEU A 91 -15.52 -20.41 2.58
CA LEU A 91 -15.10 -21.63 3.28
C LEU A 91 -14.41 -22.64 2.35
N MET A 92 -14.92 -22.79 1.12
CA MET A 92 -14.29 -23.65 0.12
C MET A 92 -12.90 -23.13 -0.26
N VAL A 93 -12.73 -21.82 -0.46
CA VAL A 93 -11.46 -21.22 -0.88
C VAL A 93 -10.44 -21.20 0.26
N THR A 94 -10.86 -20.91 1.49
CA THR A 94 -10.00 -20.81 2.69
C THR A 94 -9.84 -22.13 3.44
N GLY A 95 -10.26 -23.26 2.85
CA GLY A 95 -10.20 -24.56 3.50
C GLY A 95 -8.79 -24.98 3.91
N ASN A 96 -7.81 -24.73 3.03
CA ASN A 96 -6.38 -24.94 3.26
C ASN A 96 -5.66 -23.59 3.45
N ASP A 97 -4.75 -23.52 4.43
CA ASP A 97 -3.95 -22.32 4.73
C ASP A 97 -3.13 -21.84 3.53
N ASN A 98 -2.71 -22.75 2.66
CA ASN A 98 -2.10 -22.43 1.37
C ASN A 98 -3.12 -22.60 0.24
N VAL A 99 -3.57 -21.46 -0.33
CA VAL A 99 -4.57 -21.45 -1.40
C VAL A 99 -4.15 -22.35 -2.58
N SER A 100 -2.88 -22.32 -3.00
CA SER A 100 -2.37 -23.11 -4.14
C SER A 100 -2.41 -24.63 -3.92
N GLN A 101 -2.51 -25.08 -2.67
CA GLN A 101 -2.63 -26.50 -2.29
C GLN A 101 -4.07 -26.94 -2.07
N ASN A 102 -5.04 -26.04 -2.22
CA ASN A 102 -6.44 -26.38 -2.06
C ASN A 102 -6.98 -27.05 -3.33
N THR A 103 -7.26 -28.35 -3.25
CA THR A 103 -7.74 -29.15 -4.38
C THR A 103 -9.18 -28.84 -4.78
N LEU A 104 -10.03 -28.35 -3.86
CA LEU A 104 -11.40 -27.94 -4.21
C LEU A 104 -11.41 -26.75 -5.19
N LEU A 105 -10.37 -25.92 -5.18
CA LEU A 105 -10.27 -24.78 -6.09
C LEU A 105 -10.07 -25.20 -7.53
N GLU A 106 -9.57 -26.40 -7.83
CA GLU A 106 -9.48 -26.89 -9.21
C GLU A 106 -10.87 -26.90 -9.88
N PHE A 107 -11.92 -27.29 -9.15
CA PHE A 107 -13.29 -27.23 -9.65
C PHE A 107 -13.81 -25.80 -9.86
N VAL A 108 -13.45 -24.86 -8.96
CA VAL A 108 -13.84 -23.43 -9.05
C VAL A 108 -13.12 -22.72 -10.21
N MET A 109 -11.90 -23.16 -10.55
CA MET A 109 -11.17 -22.68 -11.72
C MET A 109 -11.82 -23.16 -13.02
N LEU A 110 -12.33 -24.40 -13.06
CA LEU A 110 -13.03 -24.96 -14.21
C LEU A 110 -14.41 -24.31 -14.42
N ILE A 111 -15.12 -24.06 -13.32
CA ILE A 111 -16.51 -23.57 -13.34
C ILE A 111 -16.50 -22.18 -12.74
N SER A 112 -16.06 -21.24 -13.58
CA SER A 112 -15.82 -19.86 -13.18
C SER A 112 -17.09 -19.22 -12.63
N ILE A 113 -16.99 -18.66 -11.43
CA ILE A 113 -18.00 -17.80 -10.81
C ILE A 113 -17.68 -16.31 -11.02
N PHE A 114 -16.67 -15.98 -11.83
CA PHE A 114 -16.17 -14.63 -12.00
C PHE A 114 -17.26 -13.64 -12.43
N GLU A 115 -18.03 -13.96 -13.47
CA GLU A 115 -19.05 -13.03 -13.99
C GLU A 115 -20.12 -12.70 -12.95
N THR A 116 -20.54 -13.70 -12.17
CA THR A 116 -21.46 -13.55 -11.05
C THR A 116 -20.91 -12.57 -10.01
N LEU A 117 -19.62 -12.70 -9.65
CA LEU A 117 -18.96 -11.81 -8.69
C LEU A 117 -18.86 -10.37 -9.22
N ILE A 118 -18.54 -10.20 -10.51
CA ILE A 118 -18.50 -8.89 -11.17
C ILE A 118 -19.89 -8.24 -11.22
N GLN A 119 -20.95 -9.02 -11.48
CA GLN A 119 -22.32 -8.54 -11.49
C GLN A 119 -22.74 -8.02 -10.10
N LEU A 120 -22.37 -8.72 -9.02
CA LEU A 120 -22.64 -8.28 -7.65
C LEU A 120 -21.93 -6.96 -7.29
N LEU A 121 -20.74 -6.72 -7.84
CA LEU A 121 -20.02 -5.45 -7.63
C LEU A 121 -20.61 -4.31 -8.45
N SER A 122 -21.22 -4.61 -9.59
CA SER A 122 -21.82 -3.62 -10.49
C SER A 122 -23.13 -3.07 -9.92
N ASP A 123 -23.93 -3.92 -9.28
CA ASP A 123 -25.17 -3.51 -8.61
C ASP A 123 -24.91 -2.79 -7.28
N SER A 124 -25.52 -1.62 -7.08
CA SER A 124 -25.23 -0.77 -5.92
C SER A 124 -25.66 -1.38 -4.59
N ARG A 125 -26.79 -2.08 -4.55
CA ARG A 125 -27.32 -2.67 -3.30
C ARG A 125 -26.54 -3.93 -2.94
N SER A 126 -26.35 -4.83 -3.92
CA SER A 126 -25.55 -6.04 -3.76
C SER A 126 -24.11 -5.71 -3.35
N ARG A 127 -23.52 -4.64 -3.91
CA ARG A 127 -22.19 -4.17 -3.52
C ARG A 127 -22.12 -3.72 -2.06
N GLN A 128 -23.13 -3.03 -1.55
CA GLN A 128 -23.17 -2.61 -0.14
C GLN A 128 -23.27 -3.81 0.80
N ASP A 129 -24.11 -4.78 0.46
CA ASP A 129 -24.38 -5.93 1.34
C ASP A 129 -23.30 -7.01 1.26
N HIS A 130 -22.67 -7.19 0.09
CA HIS A 130 -21.84 -8.35 -0.23
C HIS A 130 -20.45 -8.02 -0.77
N GLY A 131 -20.17 -6.75 -1.06
CA GLY A 131 -18.97 -6.35 -1.80
C GLY A 131 -17.66 -6.78 -1.14
N HIS A 132 -17.59 -6.75 0.20
CA HIS A 132 -16.39 -7.16 0.94
C HIS A 132 -16.04 -8.64 0.72
N ASP A 133 -17.01 -9.53 0.90
CA ASP A 133 -16.86 -10.97 0.66
C ASP A 133 -16.49 -11.26 -0.80
N VAL A 134 -17.12 -10.54 -1.75
CA VAL A 134 -16.85 -10.67 -3.18
C VAL A 134 -15.42 -10.27 -3.53
N VAL A 135 -14.93 -9.13 -3.02
CA VAL A 135 -13.56 -8.66 -3.24
C VAL A 135 -12.54 -9.62 -2.63
N LEU A 136 -12.78 -10.13 -1.42
CA LEU A 136 -11.91 -11.13 -0.79
C LEU A 136 -11.88 -12.43 -1.60
N LEU A 137 -13.04 -12.92 -2.05
CA LEU A 137 -13.15 -14.14 -2.83
C LEU A 137 -12.38 -14.02 -4.16
N LEU A 138 -12.55 -12.91 -4.90
CA LEU A 138 -11.78 -12.63 -6.11
C LEU A 138 -10.28 -12.60 -5.83
N THR A 139 -9.86 -11.95 -4.74
CA THR A 139 -8.45 -11.83 -4.35
C THR A 139 -7.80 -13.18 -4.11
N LEU A 140 -8.49 -14.07 -3.39
CA LEU A 140 -8.00 -15.42 -3.11
C LEU A 140 -7.97 -16.29 -4.38
N LEU A 141 -8.99 -16.17 -5.24
CA LEU A 141 -9.05 -16.93 -6.50
C LEU A 141 -7.96 -16.50 -7.49
N VAL A 142 -7.68 -15.19 -7.62
CA VAL A 142 -6.57 -14.65 -8.42
C VAL A 142 -5.21 -15.17 -7.94
N ASN A 143 -5.07 -15.44 -6.65
CA ASN A 143 -3.82 -15.92 -6.05
C ASN A 143 -3.64 -17.45 -6.07
N TYR A 144 -4.65 -18.21 -6.51
CA TYR A 144 -4.54 -19.66 -6.64
C TYR A 144 -3.55 -20.05 -7.74
N ARG A 145 -2.47 -20.78 -7.38
CA ARG A 145 -1.44 -21.26 -8.33
C ARG A 145 -0.95 -20.18 -9.31
N LYS A 146 -0.93 -18.92 -8.87
CA LYS A 146 -0.66 -17.72 -9.66
C LYS A 146 0.60 -17.82 -10.54
N HIS A 147 1.62 -18.51 -10.06
CA HIS A 147 2.91 -18.69 -10.74
C HIS A 147 3.18 -20.13 -11.23
N GLU A 148 2.25 -21.05 -11.01
CA GLU A 148 2.41 -22.48 -11.29
C GLU A 148 1.56 -22.95 -12.48
N ALA A 149 0.41 -22.29 -12.71
CA ALA A 149 -0.52 -22.64 -13.77
C ALA A 149 -1.21 -21.40 -14.37
N ALA A 150 -1.85 -21.58 -15.53
CA ALA A 150 -2.69 -20.55 -16.11
C ALA A 150 -3.95 -20.35 -15.25
N ASN A 151 -4.02 -19.24 -14.52
CA ASN A 151 -5.17 -18.91 -13.70
C ASN A 151 -6.17 -18.05 -14.50
N PRO A 152 -7.42 -18.52 -14.74
CA PRO A 152 -8.40 -17.79 -15.53
C PRO A 152 -8.88 -16.50 -14.85
N TYR A 153 -8.85 -16.41 -13.51
CA TYR A 153 -9.25 -15.19 -12.78
C TYR A 153 -8.22 -14.06 -12.97
N ILE A 154 -6.93 -14.38 -13.10
CA ILE A 154 -5.91 -13.39 -13.48
C ILE A 154 -6.23 -12.81 -14.85
N VAL A 155 -6.47 -13.69 -15.84
CA VAL A 155 -6.76 -13.26 -17.21
C VAL A 155 -8.02 -12.41 -17.24
N LYS A 156 -9.12 -12.89 -16.67
CA LYS A 156 -10.40 -12.17 -16.64
C LYS A 156 -10.30 -10.82 -15.93
N LEU A 157 -9.63 -10.75 -14.77
CA LEU A 157 -9.43 -9.49 -14.06
C LEU A 157 -8.56 -8.52 -14.86
N SER A 158 -7.52 -9.00 -15.56
CA SER A 158 -6.62 -8.14 -16.33
C SER A 158 -7.26 -7.50 -17.56
N ILE A 159 -8.29 -8.13 -18.14
CA ILE A 159 -9.02 -7.64 -19.32
C ILE A 159 -10.37 -7.00 -18.98
N LEU A 160 -10.78 -6.99 -17.71
CA LEU A 160 -12.05 -6.40 -17.29
C LEU A 160 -12.07 -4.91 -17.63
N ASP A 161 -13.06 -4.49 -18.39
CA ASP A 161 -13.27 -3.13 -18.89
C ASP A 161 -14.62 -2.53 -18.46
N ASP A 162 -15.45 -3.30 -17.73
CA ASP A 162 -16.68 -2.80 -17.13
C ASP A 162 -16.39 -1.75 -16.05
N GLU A 163 -16.61 -0.48 -16.41
CA GLU A 163 -16.38 0.65 -15.51
C GLU A 163 -17.24 0.60 -14.25
N LEU A 164 -18.49 0.10 -14.33
CA LEU A 164 -19.37 -0.01 -13.16
C LEU A 164 -18.83 -1.04 -12.18
N ALA A 165 -18.38 -2.18 -12.69
CA ALA A 165 -17.78 -3.22 -11.87
C ALA A 165 -16.46 -2.76 -11.23
N LEU A 166 -15.57 -2.13 -12.00
CA LEU A 166 -14.29 -1.62 -11.50
C LEU A 166 -14.50 -0.53 -10.46
N ASN A 167 -15.44 0.38 -10.69
CA ASN A 167 -15.84 1.38 -9.71
C ASN A 167 -16.45 0.76 -8.46
N GLY A 168 -17.25 -0.29 -8.63
CA GLY A 168 -17.79 -1.06 -7.52
C GLY A 168 -16.69 -1.72 -6.68
N TYR A 169 -15.72 -2.36 -7.33
CA TYR A 169 -14.53 -2.94 -6.69
C TYR A 169 -13.74 -1.88 -5.91
N GLY A 170 -13.51 -0.71 -6.53
CA GLY A 170 -12.82 0.41 -5.91
C GLY A 170 -13.58 1.02 -4.73
N GLN A 171 -14.91 1.10 -4.79
CA GLN A 171 -15.74 1.60 -3.69
C GLN A 171 -15.65 0.70 -2.46
N VAL A 172 -15.68 -0.63 -2.62
CA VAL A 172 -15.52 -1.58 -1.51
C VAL A 172 -14.18 -1.38 -0.80
N ILE A 173 -13.10 -1.22 -1.57
CA ILE A 173 -11.77 -0.92 -1.00
C ILE A 173 -11.80 0.43 -0.28
N SER A 174 -12.35 1.47 -0.94
CA SER A 174 -12.42 2.83 -0.39
C SER A 174 -13.15 2.85 0.95
N TRP A 175 -14.29 2.16 1.07
CA TRP A 175 -15.05 2.04 2.32
C TRP A 175 -14.22 1.37 3.40
N SER A 176 -13.60 0.23 3.12
CA SER A 176 -12.80 -0.48 4.13
C SER A 176 -11.58 0.33 4.61
N LEU A 177 -10.91 1.06 3.71
CA LEU A 177 -9.80 1.93 4.10
C LEU A 177 -10.29 3.16 4.86
N SER A 178 -11.42 3.75 4.46
CA SER A 178 -12.03 4.91 5.13
C SER A 178 -12.50 4.56 6.53
N ASP A 179 -13.13 3.40 6.72
CA ASP A 179 -13.54 2.90 8.04
C ASP A 179 -12.35 2.72 8.97
N PHE A 180 -11.24 2.18 8.45
CA PHE A 180 -9.99 2.10 9.21
C PHE A 180 -9.47 3.48 9.61
N CYS A 181 -9.42 4.43 8.68
CA CYS A 181 -8.95 5.80 8.94
C CYS A 181 -9.84 6.53 9.95
N ARG A 182 -11.16 6.33 9.86
CA ARG A 182 -12.16 6.89 10.77
C ARG A 182 -12.02 6.29 12.17
N ALA A 183 -11.89 4.97 12.29
CA ALA A 183 -11.67 4.30 13.57
C ALA A 183 -10.41 4.83 14.27
N PHE A 184 -9.31 4.98 13.52
CA PHE A 184 -8.08 5.57 14.04
C PHE A 184 -8.25 7.03 14.49
N SER A 185 -8.96 7.83 13.71
CA SER A 185 -9.21 9.24 14.03
C SER A 185 -10.12 9.43 15.25
N GLN A 186 -11.05 8.49 15.48
CA GLN A 186 -11.89 8.47 16.69
C GLN A 186 -11.07 8.11 17.94
N ASP A 187 -10.20 7.10 17.84
CA ASP A 187 -9.30 6.69 18.93
C ASP A 187 -8.35 7.82 19.36
N GLN A 188 -7.87 8.65 18.42
CA GLN A 188 -7.06 9.82 18.77
C GLN A 188 -7.86 10.98 19.41
N LYS A 189 -9.16 11.08 19.13
CA LYS A 189 -10.00 12.21 19.57
C LYS A 189 -10.53 12.05 20.99
N GLU A 190 -10.62 10.84 21.55
CA GLU A 190 -10.98 10.66 22.97
C GLU A 190 -9.88 11.27 23.86
N PRO A 191 -10.10 12.46 24.43
CA PRO A 191 -9.21 12.96 25.45
C PRO A 191 -9.54 12.14 26.70
N GLN A 192 -8.57 11.48 27.32
CA GLN A 192 -8.79 10.99 28.68
C GLN A 192 -9.23 12.16 29.55
N SER A 193 -10.53 12.23 29.84
CA SER A 193 -11.23 13.25 30.61
C SER A 193 -10.93 13.13 32.11
N GLY A 194 -9.64 13.04 32.45
CA GLY A 194 -9.17 12.83 33.82
C GLY A 194 -7.69 13.16 34.08
N SER A 195 -6.91 13.60 33.08
CA SER A 195 -5.45 13.78 33.27
C SER A 195 -4.98 15.24 33.33
N TRP A 196 -5.85 16.16 33.75
CA TRP A 196 -5.52 17.59 33.82
C TRP A 196 -4.84 18.05 35.13
N PHE A 197 -4.62 17.14 36.09
CA PHE A 197 -3.91 17.45 37.35
C PHE A 197 -2.45 16.97 37.42
N SER A 198 -1.88 16.36 36.38
CA SER A 198 -0.48 15.87 36.42
C SER A 198 0.57 16.93 36.06
N SER A 199 0.15 18.14 35.70
CA SER A 199 1.01 19.20 35.15
C SER A 199 2.03 19.82 36.11
N LEU A 200 2.14 19.40 37.38
CA LEU A 200 3.13 19.96 38.32
C LEU A 200 3.98 18.93 39.08
N SER A 201 3.87 17.62 38.79
CA SER A 201 4.66 16.59 39.53
C SER A 201 5.50 15.64 38.68
N ASN A 202 5.48 15.76 37.34
CA ASN A 202 6.10 14.77 36.43
C ASN A 202 7.48 15.15 35.86
N ILE A 203 8.27 15.98 36.54
CA ILE A 203 9.64 16.31 36.10
C ILE A 203 10.62 15.12 36.25
N VAL A 204 10.24 14.02 36.93
CA VAL A 204 11.13 12.86 37.12
C VAL A 204 10.55 11.54 36.56
N GLY A 205 9.38 11.56 35.89
CA GLY A 205 8.64 10.35 35.49
C GLY A 205 8.41 10.11 33.99
N ASN A 206 8.78 11.04 33.10
CA ASN A 206 8.41 10.99 31.66
C ASN A 206 9.29 10.07 30.78
N MET A 207 9.89 9.02 31.36
CA MET A 207 10.80 8.13 30.64
C MET A 207 10.08 7.04 29.79
N PHE A 208 8.75 6.88 29.90
CA PHE A 208 8.06 5.66 29.42
C PHE A 208 6.89 5.85 28.43
N LEU A 209 6.74 6.99 27.75
CA LEU A 209 5.58 7.24 26.86
C LEU A 209 5.75 6.81 25.39
N SER A 210 6.95 6.39 24.95
CA SER A 210 7.18 5.94 23.56
C SER A 210 6.80 4.48 23.29
N GLU A 211 6.57 3.69 24.34
CA GLU A 211 6.12 2.30 24.21
C GLU A 211 4.59 2.25 24.00
N ASP A 212 3.82 3.01 24.79
CA ASP A 212 2.35 2.98 24.77
C ASP A 212 1.70 3.38 23.44
N ALA A 213 2.28 4.32 22.67
CA ALA A 213 1.72 4.69 21.37
C ALA A 213 1.89 3.59 20.30
N GLY A 214 2.97 2.79 20.38
CA GLY A 214 3.16 1.63 19.51
C GLY A 214 2.23 0.47 19.87
N THR A 215 1.84 0.36 21.14
CA THR A 215 0.87 -0.63 21.63
C THR A 215 -0.57 -0.28 21.27
N ARG A 216 -0.92 1.01 21.19
CA ARG A 216 -2.28 1.46 20.78
C ARG A 216 -2.58 1.20 19.31
N ASN A 217 -1.60 1.38 18.42
CA ASN A 217 -1.75 1.05 16.99
C ASN A 217 -1.99 -0.44 16.72
N GLN A 218 -1.67 -1.34 17.66
CA GLN A 218 -1.95 -2.77 17.54
C GLN A 218 -3.43 -3.12 17.73
N GLN A 219 -4.25 -2.21 18.29
CA GLN A 219 -5.67 -2.47 18.54
C GLN A 219 -6.53 -2.35 17.28
N ILE A 220 -6.14 -1.54 16.29
CA ILE A 220 -6.83 -1.40 15.00
C ILE A 220 -6.06 -2.23 13.97
N ARG A 221 -6.49 -3.47 13.75
CA ARG A 221 -5.81 -4.39 12.84
C ARG A 221 -6.04 -3.98 11.39
N ALA A 222 -4.96 -3.77 10.65
CA ALA A 222 -4.99 -3.54 9.21
C ALA A 222 -5.69 -4.69 8.47
N ASN A 223 -6.63 -4.36 7.57
CA ASN A 223 -7.25 -5.36 6.70
C ASN A 223 -6.33 -5.72 5.52
N ASN A 224 -5.43 -6.67 5.75
CA ASN A 224 -4.49 -7.12 4.72
C ASN A 224 -5.19 -7.75 3.50
N GLY A 225 -6.41 -8.29 3.64
CA GLY A 225 -7.18 -8.85 2.52
C GLY A 225 -7.53 -7.79 1.49
N VAL A 226 -8.05 -6.65 1.96
CA VAL A 226 -8.38 -5.50 1.10
C VAL A 226 -7.13 -4.87 0.49
N LEU A 227 -6.01 -4.83 1.20
CA LEU A 227 -4.75 -4.34 0.61
C LEU A 227 -4.19 -5.25 -0.48
N VAL A 228 -4.30 -6.57 -0.31
CA VAL A 228 -3.91 -7.51 -1.38
C VAL A 228 -4.85 -7.35 -2.56
N ALA A 229 -6.15 -7.16 -2.32
CA ALA A 229 -7.13 -6.85 -3.37
C ALA A 229 -6.76 -5.60 -4.17
N LEU A 230 -6.43 -4.50 -3.46
CA LEU A 230 -5.97 -3.26 -4.08
C LEU A 230 -4.70 -3.49 -4.91
N TYR A 231 -3.73 -4.24 -4.37
CA TYR A 231 -2.52 -4.58 -5.10
C TYR A 231 -2.82 -5.37 -6.38
N GLU A 232 -3.63 -6.42 -6.33
CA GLU A 232 -3.96 -7.23 -7.50
C GLU A 232 -4.70 -6.41 -8.56
N ALA A 233 -5.66 -5.56 -8.16
CA ALA A 233 -6.39 -4.71 -9.09
C ALA A 233 -5.47 -3.71 -9.80
N VAL A 234 -4.59 -3.03 -9.07
CA VAL A 234 -3.62 -2.06 -9.63
C VAL A 234 -2.55 -2.76 -10.48
N HIS A 235 -2.10 -3.94 -10.07
CA HIS A 235 -1.04 -4.67 -10.76
C HIS A 235 -1.52 -5.33 -12.05
N LEU A 236 -2.75 -5.89 -12.04
CA LEU A 236 -3.27 -6.69 -13.15
C LEU A 236 -4.11 -5.88 -14.15
N ASN A 237 -4.86 -4.87 -13.70
CA ASN A 237 -5.84 -4.18 -14.52
C ASN A 237 -5.47 -2.70 -14.73
N ARG A 238 -5.16 -2.33 -15.98
CA ARG A 238 -4.81 -0.95 -16.35
C ARG A 238 -5.99 0.02 -16.28
N ASN A 239 -7.21 -0.45 -16.49
CA ASN A 239 -8.43 0.36 -16.43
C ASN A 239 -8.77 0.73 -14.98
N PHE A 240 -8.41 -0.11 -14.00
CA PHE A 240 -8.65 0.17 -12.58
C PHE A 240 -7.92 1.43 -12.08
N VAL A 241 -6.82 1.80 -12.72
CA VAL A 241 -6.10 3.04 -12.37
C VAL A 241 -6.99 4.28 -12.56
N SER A 242 -7.93 4.24 -13.51
CA SER A 242 -8.91 5.31 -13.67
C SER A 242 -9.81 5.45 -12.44
N THR A 243 -10.29 4.33 -11.89
CA THR A 243 -11.10 4.26 -10.67
C THR A 243 -10.37 4.81 -9.43
N LEU A 244 -9.05 4.61 -9.30
CA LEU A 244 -8.26 5.17 -8.18
C LEU A 244 -8.39 6.70 -8.09
N ALA A 245 -8.43 7.33 -9.26
CA ALA A 245 -8.35 8.76 -9.46
C ALA A 245 -9.72 9.45 -9.55
N GLN A 246 -10.77 8.71 -9.91
CA GLN A 246 -12.13 9.23 -10.03
C GLN A 246 -12.60 9.80 -8.69
N THR A 247 -12.99 11.08 -8.72
CA THR A 247 -13.57 11.76 -7.58
C THR A 247 -14.91 11.12 -7.22
N GLN A 248 -15.02 10.66 -5.99
CA GLN A 248 -16.25 10.17 -5.41
C GLN A 248 -16.90 11.34 -4.65
N THR A 249 -18.11 11.70 -5.04
CA THR A 249 -19.01 12.45 -4.15
C THR A 249 -19.56 11.47 -3.14
N GLU A 250 -19.18 11.60 -1.87
CA GLU A 250 -19.86 10.88 -0.79
C GLU A 250 -21.38 11.16 -0.89
N PRO A 251 -22.25 10.14 -0.74
CA PRO A 251 -23.66 10.40 -0.59
C PRO A 251 -23.87 11.30 0.62
N PRO A 252 -24.79 12.29 0.56
CA PRO A 252 -25.00 13.22 1.65
C PRO A 252 -25.30 12.44 2.93
N ALA A 253 -24.54 12.74 3.99
CA ALA A 253 -24.86 12.28 5.33
C ALA A 253 -26.32 12.65 5.67
N PRO A 254 -27.01 11.87 6.54
CA PRO A 254 -28.36 12.23 6.98
C PRO A 254 -28.38 13.69 7.51
N ALA A 255 -29.50 14.36 7.26
CA ALA A 255 -29.69 15.81 7.09
C ALA A 255 -29.30 16.77 8.26
N ASP A 256 -28.46 16.36 9.21
CA ASP A 256 -28.10 17.15 10.39
C ASP A 256 -26.62 17.64 10.39
N SER A 257 -25.90 17.54 9.27
CA SER A 257 -24.55 18.12 9.14
C SER A 257 -24.39 18.90 7.83
N GLU A 258 -24.45 20.23 7.91
CA GLU A 258 -24.12 21.17 6.82
C GLU A 258 -22.60 21.21 6.53
N THR A 259 -21.96 20.06 6.37
CA THR A 259 -20.59 19.98 5.83
C THR A 259 -20.70 19.62 4.36
N THR A 260 -20.46 20.58 3.47
CA THR A 260 -20.14 20.29 2.06
C THR A 260 -19.08 19.19 2.03
N SER A 261 -19.41 18.00 1.52
CA SER A 261 -18.48 16.89 1.42
C SER A 261 -17.31 17.32 0.54
N GLU A 262 -16.11 17.36 1.12
CA GLU A 262 -14.90 17.62 0.35
C GLU A 262 -14.72 16.46 -0.66
N PRO A 263 -14.34 16.74 -1.91
CA PRO A 263 -14.14 15.68 -2.90
C PRO A 263 -13.08 14.71 -2.40
N SER A 264 -13.40 13.42 -2.37
CA SER A 264 -12.46 12.35 -2.01
C SER A 264 -12.26 11.42 -3.20
N ASN A 265 -11.16 10.68 -3.21
CA ASN A 265 -10.95 9.58 -4.14
C ASN A 265 -10.21 8.45 -3.44
N LEU A 266 -10.27 7.25 -4.02
CA LEU A 266 -9.66 6.06 -3.43
C LEU A 266 -8.15 6.25 -3.22
N LEU A 267 -7.45 6.91 -4.14
CA LEU A 267 -6.02 7.16 -3.99
C LEU A 267 -5.70 8.07 -2.79
N GLY A 268 -6.50 9.11 -2.56
CA GLY A 268 -6.38 9.99 -1.40
C GLY A 268 -6.68 9.28 -0.09
N THR A 269 -7.74 8.47 -0.04
CA THR A 269 -8.04 7.58 1.10
C THR A 269 -6.89 6.62 1.36
N PHE A 270 -6.29 6.06 0.31
CA PHE A 270 -5.13 5.18 0.43
C PHE A 270 -3.89 5.91 0.97
N PHE A 271 -3.65 7.17 0.59
CA PHE A 271 -2.55 7.97 1.16
C PHE A 271 -2.76 8.26 2.65
N GLN A 272 -3.99 8.59 3.05
CA GLN A 272 -4.34 8.73 4.46
C GLN A 272 -4.11 7.41 5.21
N TYR A 273 -4.59 6.30 4.67
CA TYR A 273 -4.35 4.96 5.23
C TYR A 273 -2.85 4.67 5.40
N CYS A 274 -2.05 4.90 4.36
CA CYS A 274 -0.59 4.74 4.41
C CYS A 274 0.02 5.56 5.55
N SER A 275 -0.40 6.82 5.74
CA SER A 275 0.11 7.69 6.81
C SER A 275 -0.15 7.14 8.23
N ILE A 276 -1.17 6.30 8.39
CA ILE A 276 -1.49 5.65 9.66
C ILE A 276 -0.66 4.38 9.84
N VAL A 277 -0.74 3.44 8.89
CA VAL A 277 -0.05 2.14 9.04
C VAL A 277 1.47 2.27 9.05
N MET A 278 2.00 3.28 8.36
CA MET A 278 3.44 3.56 8.36
C MET A 278 3.97 3.98 9.73
N GLN A 279 3.13 4.31 10.72
CA GLN A 279 3.59 4.68 12.05
C GLN A 279 4.10 3.50 12.88
N ASP A 280 3.78 2.26 12.51
CA ASP A 280 4.32 1.06 13.14
C ASP A 280 5.02 0.15 12.13
N THR A 281 6.34 0.06 12.22
CA THR A 281 7.15 -0.89 11.44
C THR A 281 7.92 -1.86 12.34
N LYS A 282 7.54 -2.00 13.61
CA LYS A 282 8.36 -2.72 14.61
C LYS A 282 8.17 -4.23 14.54
N CYS A 283 6.92 -4.68 14.40
CA CYS A 283 6.58 -6.10 14.28
C CYS A 283 6.53 -6.54 12.81
N GLU A 284 6.66 -7.84 12.57
CA GLU A 284 6.70 -8.41 11.22
C GLU A 284 5.40 -8.18 10.44
N ALA A 285 4.25 -8.29 11.12
CA ALA A 285 2.95 -8.08 10.50
C ALA A 285 2.81 -6.63 9.99
N SER A 286 3.04 -5.63 10.85
CA SER A 286 2.96 -4.22 10.45
C SER A 286 4.02 -3.87 9.39
N PHE A 287 5.24 -4.42 9.50
CA PHE A 287 6.26 -4.27 8.46
C PHE A 287 5.78 -4.78 7.10
N ASN A 288 5.14 -5.95 7.06
CA ASN A 288 4.61 -6.54 5.82
C ASN A 288 3.44 -5.73 5.25
N THR A 289 2.56 -5.19 6.09
CA THR A 289 1.49 -4.26 5.68
C THR A 289 2.09 -2.99 5.03
N VAL A 290 3.10 -2.38 5.64
CA VAL A 290 3.77 -1.19 5.10
C VAL A 290 4.53 -1.52 3.81
N LYS A 291 5.18 -2.69 3.74
CA LYS A 291 5.80 -3.18 2.51
C LYS A 291 4.78 -3.29 1.38
N LEU A 292 3.61 -3.90 1.63
CA LEU A 292 2.54 -4.00 0.64
C LEU A 292 2.06 -2.62 0.18
N CYS A 293 1.90 -1.66 1.10
CA CYS A 293 1.55 -0.28 0.74
C CYS A 293 2.56 0.34 -0.22
N PHE A 294 3.86 0.19 0.04
CA PHE A 294 4.89 0.68 -0.87
C PHE A 294 4.91 -0.05 -2.22
N LEU A 295 4.58 -1.34 -2.28
CA LEU A 295 4.44 -2.06 -3.55
C LEU A 295 3.27 -1.54 -4.39
N VAL A 296 2.13 -1.24 -3.76
CA VAL A 296 1.00 -0.58 -4.42
C VAL A 296 1.42 0.80 -4.93
N LEU A 297 2.04 1.63 -4.07
CA LEU A 297 2.55 2.95 -4.47
C LEU A 297 3.58 2.87 -5.61
N THR A 298 4.41 1.82 -5.64
CA THR A 298 5.35 1.56 -6.73
C THR A 298 4.60 1.32 -8.04
N CYS A 299 3.56 0.47 -8.04
CA CYS A 299 2.75 0.21 -9.24
C CYS A 299 2.05 1.49 -9.72
N VAL A 300 1.46 2.27 -8.81
CA VAL A 300 0.80 3.57 -9.11
C VAL A 300 1.81 4.57 -9.69
N ALA A 301 2.99 4.71 -9.08
CA ALA A 301 4.03 5.63 -9.54
C ALA A 301 4.65 5.21 -10.90
N GLU A 302 4.47 3.97 -11.31
CA GLU A 302 4.93 3.46 -12.61
C GLU A 302 3.89 3.63 -13.74
N ASP A 303 2.61 3.80 -13.39
CA ASP A 303 1.52 3.95 -14.35
C ASP A 303 1.44 5.38 -14.90
N HIS A 304 1.26 5.49 -16.22
CA HIS A 304 1.26 6.80 -16.89
C HIS A 304 0.00 7.63 -16.58
N TYR A 305 -1.18 6.98 -16.55
CA TYR A 305 -2.45 7.64 -16.31
C TYR A 305 -2.57 8.09 -14.86
N ALA A 306 -2.21 7.23 -13.89
CA ALA A 306 -2.14 7.59 -12.47
C ALA A 306 -1.32 8.86 -12.27
N ASN A 307 -0.10 8.89 -12.83
CA ASN A 307 0.76 10.06 -12.72
C ASN A 307 0.16 11.30 -13.38
N SER A 308 -0.52 11.16 -14.52
CA SER A 308 -1.20 12.27 -15.18
C SER A 308 -2.24 12.91 -14.27
N VAL A 309 -3.09 12.11 -13.64
CA VAL A 309 -4.10 12.60 -12.70
C VAL A 309 -3.43 13.16 -11.45
N MET A 310 -2.44 12.45 -10.88
CA MET A 310 -1.81 12.88 -9.64
C MET A 310 -1.13 14.25 -9.75
N HIS A 311 -0.65 14.61 -10.94
CA HIS A 311 0.01 15.88 -11.19
C HIS A 311 -0.90 16.95 -11.82
N ASP A 312 -2.18 16.68 -12.03
CA ASP A 312 -3.11 17.68 -12.57
C ASP A 312 -3.36 18.78 -11.55
N VAL A 313 -2.99 20.02 -11.91
CA VAL A 313 -3.13 21.21 -11.06
C VAL A 313 -4.59 21.59 -10.81
N ASN A 314 -5.53 21.10 -11.62
CA ASN A 314 -6.96 21.34 -11.44
C ASN A 314 -7.60 20.34 -10.46
N LEU A 315 -6.91 19.24 -10.15
CA LEU A 315 -7.38 18.19 -9.24
C LEU A 315 -6.65 18.29 -7.90
N VAL A 316 -7.21 19.11 -7.01
CA VAL A 316 -6.68 19.31 -5.65
C VAL A 316 -7.59 18.68 -4.61
N PHE A 317 -6.96 18.01 -3.64
CA PHE A 317 -7.65 17.29 -2.57
C PHE A 317 -7.08 17.74 -1.23
N LYS A 318 -7.94 17.77 -0.21
CA LYS A 318 -7.51 17.96 1.17
C LYS A 318 -7.41 16.58 1.82
N ILE A 319 -6.18 16.11 2.04
CA ILE A 319 -5.92 14.79 2.59
C ILE A 319 -5.15 14.96 3.90
N GLN A 320 -5.71 14.43 4.98
CA GLN A 320 -5.07 14.47 6.28
C GLN A 320 -4.02 13.37 6.38
N LEU A 321 -2.73 13.73 6.33
CA LEU A 321 -1.64 12.80 6.61
C LEU A 321 -1.37 12.77 8.13
N HIS A 322 -1.62 11.61 8.73
CA HIS A 322 -1.31 11.37 10.13
C HIS A 322 0.20 11.21 10.30
N ARG A 323 0.74 11.90 11.30
CA ARG A 323 2.18 12.04 11.53
C ARG A 323 2.58 11.28 12.78
N LEU A 324 3.74 10.61 12.74
CA LEU A 324 4.26 9.93 13.91
C LEU A 324 4.52 10.96 15.03
N PRO A 325 3.96 10.76 16.26
CA PRO A 325 4.22 11.66 17.38
C PRO A 325 5.70 11.64 17.77
N MET A 326 6.37 12.79 17.69
CA MET A 326 7.79 12.94 18.07
C MET A 326 7.97 14.10 19.06
N ARG A 327 8.83 13.89 20.07
CA ARG A 327 8.98 14.78 21.25
C ARG A 327 9.29 16.23 20.95
N HIS A 328 9.92 16.53 19.81
CA HIS A 328 10.37 17.88 19.44
C HIS A 328 9.60 18.44 18.24
N ARG A 329 8.49 17.82 17.88
CA ARG A 329 7.70 18.23 16.73
C ARG A 329 6.73 19.34 17.12
N THR A 330 6.89 20.50 16.50
CA THR A 330 5.88 21.56 16.56
C THR A 330 4.62 21.12 15.83
N ILE A 331 3.46 21.52 16.35
CA ILE A 331 2.17 21.33 15.68
C ILE A 331 2.25 22.13 14.38
N ILE A 332 2.20 21.44 13.24
CA ILE A 332 2.21 22.07 11.92
C ILE A 332 0.75 22.30 11.54
N PRO A 333 0.38 23.51 11.08
CA PRO A 333 -0.99 23.81 10.65
C PRO A 333 -1.42 22.87 9.52
N ASP A 334 -2.72 22.62 9.42
CA ASP A 334 -3.30 21.86 8.32
C ASP A 334 -2.82 22.40 6.97
N LYS A 335 -2.28 21.51 6.13
CA LYS A 335 -1.88 21.88 4.77
C LYS A 335 -3.13 22.20 3.94
N PRO A 336 -3.07 23.20 3.04
CA PRO A 336 -4.17 23.49 2.12
C PRO A 336 -4.37 22.32 1.13
N SER A 337 -5.51 22.34 0.43
CA SER A 337 -5.74 21.40 -0.68
C SER A 337 -4.61 21.47 -1.70
N GLN A 338 -4.10 20.31 -2.09
CA GLN A 338 -2.98 20.17 -3.00
C GLN A 338 -3.16 18.98 -3.93
N THR A 339 -2.32 18.88 -4.96
CA THR A 339 -2.35 17.74 -5.88
C THR A 339 -1.98 16.45 -5.15
N LEU A 340 -2.41 15.30 -5.68
CA LEU A 340 -2.06 14.00 -5.13
C LEU A 340 -0.54 13.75 -5.19
N ALA A 341 0.16 14.27 -6.20
CA ALA A 341 1.61 14.18 -6.29
C ALA A 341 2.31 14.92 -5.13
N ASN A 342 1.82 16.11 -4.73
CA ASN A 342 2.33 16.82 -3.55
C ASN A 342 2.10 16.00 -2.27
N THR A 343 0.88 15.47 -2.09
CA THR A 343 0.53 14.65 -0.93
C THR A 343 1.36 13.36 -0.86
N LEU A 344 1.62 12.71 -1.99
CA LEU A 344 2.49 11.54 -2.05
C LEU A 344 3.93 11.88 -1.65
N LEU A 345 4.50 12.97 -2.18
CA LEU A 345 5.84 13.41 -1.77
C LEU A 345 5.89 13.73 -0.27
N ASP A 346 4.87 14.38 0.27
CA ASP A 346 4.76 14.65 1.72
C ASP A 346 4.71 13.37 2.56
N LEU A 347 3.95 12.36 2.12
CA LEU A 347 3.88 11.04 2.76
C LEU A 347 5.26 10.35 2.77
N LEU A 348 5.99 10.40 1.64
CA LEU A 348 7.30 9.78 1.51
C LEU A 348 8.36 10.52 2.35
N VAL A 349 8.33 11.85 2.36
CA VAL A 349 9.18 12.69 3.23
C VAL A 349 8.89 12.41 4.70
N GLU A 350 7.62 12.28 5.07
CA GLU A 350 7.21 11.94 6.43
C GLU A 350 7.78 10.59 6.86
N PHE A 351 7.69 9.57 6.01
CA PHE A 351 8.25 8.25 6.30
C PHE A 351 9.76 8.32 6.54
N VAL A 352 10.50 8.99 5.65
CA VAL A 352 11.96 9.16 5.76
C VAL A 352 12.33 9.84 7.09
N MET A 353 11.61 10.89 7.47
CA MET A 353 11.93 11.66 8.67
C MET A 353 11.57 10.92 9.97
N SER A 354 10.54 10.07 9.96
CA SER A 354 10.03 9.39 11.15
C SER A 354 10.69 8.04 11.46
N HIS A 355 11.39 7.43 10.50
CA HIS A 355 11.90 6.06 10.62
C HIS A 355 13.44 5.95 10.68
N MET A 356 14.16 7.05 10.98
CA MET A 356 15.61 7.04 11.18
C MET A 356 15.97 6.44 12.55
N MET A 357 15.84 5.12 12.69
CA MET A 357 15.99 4.38 13.94
C MET A 357 17.13 3.35 13.89
N LYS A 358 17.64 2.94 15.06
CA LYS A 358 18.79 2.00 15.16
C LYS A 358 18.57 0.70 14.38
N LYS A 359 17.35 0.15 14.40
CA LYS A 359 16.94 -0.98 13.56
C LYS A 359 16.34 -0.41 12.27
N LEU A 360 17.19 0.05 11.37
CA LEU A 360 16.76 0.68 10.11
C LEU A 360 15.96 -0.33 9.25
N PRO A 361 14.70 -0.03 8.88
CA PRO A 361 13.93 -0.87 7.97
C PRO A 361 14.40 -0.66 6.51
N LEU A 362 15.61 -1.14 6.19
CA LEU A 362 16.30 -0.84 4.91
C LEU A 362 15.42 -1.11 3.69
N GLU A 363 14.71 -2.23 3.64
CA GLU A 363 13.84 -2.58 2.51
C GLU A 363 12.73 -1.55 2.29
N LEU A 364 12.09 -1.06 3.35
CA LEU A 364 11.05 -0.03 3.23
C LEU A 364 11.63 1.30 2.75
N TYR A 365 12.86 1.64 3.16
CA TYR A 365 13.57 2.82 2.64
C TYR A 365 13.89 2.71 1.15
N LEU A 366 14.35 1.55 0.68
CA LEU A 366 14.61 1.31 -0.74
C LEU A 366 13.34 1.45 -1.58
N LEU A 367 12.21 0.95 -1.07
CA LEU A 367 10.92 1.15 -1.74
C LEU A 367 10.48 2.63 -1.71
N CYS A 368 10.55 3.29 -0.55
CA CYS A 368 10.18 4.71 -0.41
C CYS A 368 10.97 5.63 -1.36
N VAL A 369 12.30 5.53 -1.35
CA VAL A 369 13.18 6.31 -2.25
C VAL A 369 12.95 5.90 -3.71
N GLY A 370 12.66 4.62 -3.96
CA GLY A 370 12.27 4.12 -5.28
C GLY A 370 10.97 4.72 -5.81
N VAL A 371 9.96 4.97 -4.97
CA VAL A 371 8.72 5.67 -5.35
C VAL A 371 9.03 7.14 -5.64
N MET A 372 9.80 7.82 -4.78
CA MET A 372 10.21 9.22 -5.00
C MET A 372 10.90 9.38 -6.37
N HIS A 373 11.84 8.48 -6.68
CA HIS A 373 12.57 8.50 -7.95
C HIS A 373 11.66 8.33 -9.16
N ARG A 374 10.69 7.41 -9.12
CA ARG A 374 9.72 7.19 -10.21
C ARG A 374 8.84 8.41 -10.49
N ILE A 375 8.35 9.07 -9.43
CA ILE A 375 7.56 10.31 -9.56
C ILE A 375 8.39 11.40 -10.25
N LEU A 376 9.65 11.58 -9.84
CA LEU A 376 10.54 12.56 -10.48
C LEU A 376 10.88 12.19 -11.93
N CYS A 377 11.05 10.90 -12.23
CA CYS A 377 11.25 10.43 -13.61
C CYS A 377 10.05 10.75 -14.49
N TYR A 378 8.82 10.61 -13.98
CA TYR A 378 7.61 11.03 -14.70
C TYR A 378 7.64 12.53 -14.97
N GLN A 379 7.94 13.36 -13.97
CA GLN A 379 8.01 14.81 -14.11
C GLN A 379 9.04 15.25 -15.15
N LYS A 380 10.24 14.67 -15.14
CA LYS A 380 11.27 14.89 -16.16
C LYS A 380 10.79 14.49 -17.55
N ARG A 381 10.23 13.28 -17.70
CA ARG A 381 9.78 12.73 -18.99
C ARG A 381 8.65 13.56 -19.61
N CYS A 382 7.69 13.98 -18.80
CA CYS A 382 6.50 14.73 -19.23
C CYS A 382 6.68 16.25 -19.11
N ARG A 383 7.84 16.73 -18.63
CA ARG A 383 8.13 18.15 -18.35
C ARG A 383 7.08 18.83 -17.46
N VAL A 384 6.58 18.09 -16.48
CA VAL A 384 5.58 18.58 -15.54
C VAL A 384 6.30 19.34 -14.43
N ARG A 385 5.92 20.61 -14.24
CA ARG A 385 6.50 21.50 -13.23
C ARG A 385 5.62 21.57 -12.00
N LEU A 386 5.90 20.69 -11.05
CA LEU A 386 5.13 20.60 -9.81
C LEU A 386 5.49 21.76 -8.86
N THR A 387 4.47 22.50 -8.40
CA THR A 387 4.63 23.52 -7.35
C THR A 387 4.71 22.84 -5.99
N TYR A 388 5.93 22.53 -5.56
CA TYR A 388 6.22 21.80 -4.33
C TYR A 388 7.33 22.48 -3.51
N GLN A 389 7.32 22.26 -2.19
CA GLN A 389 8.37 22.74 -1.29
C GLN A 389 9.60 21.82 -1.35
N TRP A 390 10.35 21.90 -2.44
CA TRP A 390 11.48 21.00 -2.74
C TRP A 390 12.56 20.96 -1.64
N LYS A 391 12.74 22.05 -0.90
CA LYS A 391 13.63 22.10 0.27
C LYS A 391 13.31 21.04 1.32
N GLU A 392 12.02 20.74 1.56
CA GLU A 392 11.61 19.70 2.52
C GLU A 392 12.11 18.31 2.06
N LEU A 393 11.95 18.00 0.77
CA LEU A 393 12.44 16.77 0.17
C LEU A 393 13.97 16.67 0.27
N TRP A 394 14.72 17.67 -0.18
CA TRP A 394 16.18 17.64 -0.12
C TRP A 394 16.71 17.55 1.31
N THR A 395 16.09 18.28 2.25
CA THR A 395 16.46 18.24 3.67
C THR A 395 16.24 16.84 4.25
N SER A 396 15.14 16.18 3.90
CA SER A 396 14.85 14.81 4.35
C SER A 396 15.88 13.80 3.82
N LEU A 397 16.24 13.87 2.53
CA LEU A 397 17.27 13.03 1.91
C LEU A 397 18.67 13.26 2.50
N ILE A 398 19.06 14.53 2.73
CA ILE A 398 20.33 14.87 3.38
C ILE A 398 20.35 14.36 4.83
N SER A 399 19.23 14.44 5.55
CA SER A 399 19.10 13.93 6.90
C SER A 399 19.26 12.41 6.96
N LEU A 400 18.70 11.70 5.98
CA LEU A 400 18.91 10.25 5.82
C LEU A 400 20.39 9.91 5.59
N LEU A 401 21.08 10.64 4.70
CA LEU A 401 22.52 10.44 4.48
C LEU A 401 23.34 10.70 5.77
N LYS A 402 23.03 11.78 6.50
CA LYS A 402 23.64 12.05 7.82
C LYS A 402 23.44 10.90 8.79
N PHE A 403 22.21 10.37 8.86
CA PHE A 403 21.89 9.25 9.74
C PHE A 403 22.69 8.00 9.37
N ILE A 404 22.81 7.69 8.07
CA ILE A 404 23.60 6.56 7.57
C ILE A 404 25.07 6.71 8.00
N ILE A 405 25.67 7.89 7.80
CA ILE A 405 27.06 8.16 8.21
C ILE A 405 27.23 8.01 9.72
N ALA A 406 26.34 8.63 10.52
CA ALA A 406 26.43 8.61 11.98
C ALA A 406 26.32 7.19 12.57
N ASN A 407 25.69 6.26 11.86
CA ASN A 407 25.47 4.87 12.30
C ASN A 407 26.25 3.83 11.47
N GLU A 408 27.18 4.28 10.62
CA GLU A 408 27.89 3.43 9.65
C GLU A 408 28.50 2.19 10.30
N GLY A 409 29.24 2.37 11.41
CA GLY A 409 29.95 1.28 12.08
C GLY A 409 29.05 0.13 12.56
N HIS A 410 27.75 0.40 12.76
CA HIS A 410 26.74 -0.60 13.08
C HIS A 410 26.03 -1.13 11.82
N LEU A 411 25.55 -0.24 10.96
CA LEU A 411 24.69 -0.59 9.85
C LEU A 411 25.44 -1.31 8.73
N ALA A 412 26.65 -0.86 8.38
CA ALA A 412 27.44 -1.42 7.28
C ALA A 412 27.84 -2.89 7.50
N LYS A 413 27.79 -3.37 8.75
CA LYS A 413 28.06 -4.77 9.10
C LYS A 413 26.86 -5.70 8.87
N LYS A 414 25.66 -5.15 8.75
CA LYS A 414 24.41 -5.92 8.73
C LYS A 414 23.66 -5.81 7.40
N MET A 415 23.88 -4.73 6.66
CA MET A 415 23.04 -4.40 5.51
C MET A 415 23.76 -3.48 4.51
N ASN A 416 23.32 -3.52 3.26
CA ASN A 416 23.89 -2.71 2.18
C ASN A 416 23.38 -1.26 2.22
N ILE A 417 23.86 -0.47 3.18
CA ILE A 417 23.55 0.98 3.28
C ILE A 417 24.05 1.79 2.09
N PHE A 418 25.06 1.30 1.36
CA PHE A 418 25.61 1.97 0.19
C PHE A 418 24.61 1.98 -0.96
N HIS A 419 23.77 0.94 -1.09
CA HIS A 419 22.72 0.91 -2.10
C HIS A 419 21.67 1.99 -1.85
N LEU A 420 21.23 2.13 -0.60
CA LEU A 420 20.28 3.18 -0.21
C LEU A 420 20.87 4.58 -0.44
N ALA A 421 22.10 4.81 0.04
CA ALA A 421 22.78 6.09 -0.18
C ALA A 421 22.95 6.39 -1.69
N HIS A 422 23.25 5.38 -2.51
CA HIS A 422 23.33 5.53 -3.96
C HIS A 422 22.00 5.94 -4.59
N GLN A 423 20.87 5.33 -4.17
CA GLN A 423 19.55 5.76 -4.65
C GLN A 423 19.24 7.23 -4.28
N VAL A 424 19.62 7.65 -3.08
CA VAL A 424 19.46 9.06 -2.66
C VAL A 424 20.32 10.00 -3.51
N ILE A 425 21.59 9.66 -3.74
CA ILE A 425 22.48 10.46 -4.60
C ILE A 425 21.98 10.47 -6.06
N ASN A 426 21.37 9.38 -6.54
CA ASN A 426 20.77 9.34 -7.86
C ASN A 426 19.63 10.36 -8.01
N ILE A 427 18.80 10.54 -6.97
CA ILE A 427 17.78 11.61 -6.94
C ILE A 427 18.44 12.99 -7.05
N PHE A 428 19.49 13.26 -6.26
CA PHE A 428 20.23 14.53 -6.38
C PHE A 428 20.80 14.74 -7.78
N ASN A 429 21.41 13.71 -8.38
CA ASN A 429 21.94 13.80 -9.73
C ASN A 429 20.84 14.04 -10.77
N LEU A 430 19.63 13.49 -10.57
CA LEU A 430 18.47 13.78 -11.43
C LEU A 430 18.08 15.27 -11.37
N PHE A 431 18.05 15.87 -10.18
CA PHE A 431 17.83 17.32 -10.02
C PHE A 431 18.97 18.15 -10.63
N ILE A 432 20.23 17.77 -10.41
CA ILE A 432 21.42 18.47 -10.95
C ILE A 432 21.47 18.40 -12.48
N THR A 433 21.01 17.31 -13.08
CA THR A 433 21.16 17.10 -14.53
C THR A 433 19.94 17.57 -15.31
N TYR A 434 18.75 17.44 -14.73
CA TYR A 434 17.48 17.68 -15.44
C TYR A 434 16.52 18.62 -14.68
N GLY A 435 16.95 19.25 -13.59
CA GLY A 435 16.08 20.08 -12.76
C GLY A 435 15.45 21.25 -13.51
N ASP A 436 16.11 21.79 -14.53
CA ASP A 436 15.56 22.81 -15.43
C ASP A 436 14.28 22.36 -16.18
N THR A 437 14.13 21.06 -16.39
CA THR A 437 12.98 20.48 -17.10
C THR A 437 11.72 20.36 -16.25
N PHE A 438 11.84 20.24 -14.92
CA PHE A 438 10.70 19.93 -14.05
C PHE A 438 10.63 20.73 -12.74
N LEU A 439 11.67 21.45 -12.32
CA LEU A 439 11.54 22.42 -11.24
C LEU A 439 10.67 23.59 -11.71
N TYR A 440 9.87 24.12 -10.79
CA TYR A 440 8.91 25.18 -11.09
C TYR A 440 9.57 26.48 -11.54
N SER A 441 10.68 26.86 -10.90
CA SER A 441 11.40 28.10 -11.20
C SER A 441 12.92 27.93 -11.11
N PRO A 442 13.70 28.80 -11.79
CA PRO A 442 15.16 28.85 -11.62
C PRO A 442 15.59 29.08 -10.16
N ALA A 443 14.78 29.79 -9.36
CA ALA A 443 15.06 30.00 -7.94
C ALA A 443 15.12 28.69 -7.15
N ASN A 444 14.31 27.67 -7.51
CA ASN A 444 14.41 26.35 -6.90
C ASN A 444 15.73 25.65 -7.29
N TYR A 445 16.24 25.90 -8.48
CA TYR A 445 17.52 25.37 -8.93
C TYR A 445 18.68 26.03 -8.17
N ASP A 446 18.61 27.35 -7.94
CA ASP A 446 19.57 28.06 -7.08
C ASP A 446 19.54 27.52 -5.65
N GLU A 447 18.34 27.29 -5.10
CA GLU A 447 18.14 26.76 -3.75
C GLU A 447 18.74 25.35 -3.60
N LEU A 448 18.58 24.48 -4.59
CA LEU A 448 19.22 23.15 -4.62
C LEU A 448 20.74 23.29 -4.47
N TYR A 449 21.37 24.16 -5.27
CA TYR A 449 22.82 24.34 -5.26
C TYR A 449 23.30 24.93 -3.95
N TYR A 450 22.56 25.91 -3.41
CA TYR A 450 22.79 26.43 -2.07
C TYR A 450 22.76 25.32 -1.02
N GLU A 451 21.75 24.44 -1.04
CA GLU A 451 21.64 23.33 -0.09
C GLU A 451 22.81 22.33 -0.21
N LEU A 452 23.25 22.00 -1.43
CA LEU A 452 24.42 21.14 -1.65
C LEU A 452 25.70 21.74 -1.06
N ILE A 453 25.92 23.05 -1.25
CA ILE A 453 27.09 23.78 -0.74
C ILE A 453 27.01 23.90 0.79
N ARG A 454 25.86 24.33 1.31
CA ARG A 454 25.60 24.47 2.75
C ARG A 454 25.86 23.16 3.49
N MET A 455 25.46 22.05 2.88
CA MET A 455 25.55 20.71 3.46
C MET A 455 26.75 19.90 2.95
N HIS A 456 27.77 20.53 2.36
CA HIS A 456 28.89 19.86 1.71
C HIS A 456 29.56 18.79 2.57
N GLN A 457 29.74 19.04 3.88
CA GLN A 457 30.37 18.10 4.82
C GLN A 457 29.66 16.74 4.83
N VAL A 458 28.33 16.70 4.64
CA VAL A 458 27.59 15.44 4.57
C VAL A 458 28.04 14.66 3.34
N PHE A 459 28.08 15.29 2.16
CA PHE A 459 28.46 14.63 0.91
C PHE A 459 29.94 14.23 0.90
N ASP A 460 30.83 15.03 1.47
CA ASP A 460 32.25 14.68 1.63
C ASP A 460 32.43 13.46 2.55
N ASN A 461 31.65 13.37 3.62
CA ASN A 461 31.65 12.22 4.51
C ASN A 461 31.04 10.97 3.84
N VAL A 462 29.97 11.11 3.05
CA VAL A 462 29.42 9.99 2.24
C VAL A 462 30.48 9.50 1.25
N TYR A 463 31.15 10.41 0.55
CA TYR A 463 32.23 10.06 -0.38
C TYR A 463 33.37 9.33 0.33
N SER A 464 33.84 9.86 1.46
CA SER A 464 34.94 9.26 2.22
C SER A 464 34.60 7.86 2.74
N MET A 465 33.37 7.68 3.25
CA MET A 465 32.81 6.38 3.64
C MET A 465 32.77 5.41 2.46
N ALA A 466 32.15 5.80 1.34
CA ALA A 466 32.00 4.95 0.15
C ALA A 466 33.35 4.58 -0.45
N PHE A 467 34.28 5.54 -0.54
CA PHE A 467 35.62 5.33 -1.08
C PHE A 467 36.39 4.30 -0.25
N ARG A 468 36.36 4.42 1.09
CA ARG A 468 37.00 3.45 2.00
C ARG A 468 36.48 2.03 1.75
N TYR A 469 35.18 1.86 1.63
CA TYR A 469 34.57 0.53 1.40
C TYR A 469 34.75 0.02 -0.04
N SER A 470 35.01 0.90 -1.01
CA SER A 470 35.35 0.49 -2.38
C SER A 470 36.80 -0.01 -2.51
N ALA A 471 37.68 0.43 -1.62
CA ALA A 471 39.10 0.05 -1.59
C ALA A 471 39.36 -1.26 -0.83
N ILE A 472 38.51 -1.60 0.13
CA ILE A 472 38.61 -2.83 0.93
C ILE A 472 37.82 -3.95 0.23
N GLU A 473 38.33 -5.18 0.25
CA GLU A 473 37.53 -6.34 -0.18
C GLU A 473 36.40 -6.62 0.82
N GLY A 474 35.18 -6.71 0.31
CA GLY A 474 34.00 -6.98 1.12
C GLY A 474 32.74 -7.10 0.26
N GLU A 475 31.68 -7.64 0.85
CA GLU A 475 30.39 -7.93 0.20
C GLU A 475 29.82 -6.70 -0.54
N PHE A 476 29.99 -5.50 0.01
CA PHE A 476 29.42 -4.27 -0.54
C PHE A 476 30.38 -3.43 -1.38
N LYS A 477 31.58 -3.94 -1.71
CA LYS A 477 32.61 -3.20 -2.45
C LYS A 477 32.10 -2.58 -3.75
N GLU A 478 31.38 -3.34 -4.57
CA GLU A 478 30.85 -2.86 -5.85
C GLU A 478 29.80 -1.77 -5.68
N THR A 479 28.93 -1.91 -4.67
CA THR A 479 27.89 -0.91 -4.40
C THR A 479 28.51 0.37 -3.86
N ALA A 480 29.52 0.26 -2.99
CA ALA A 480 30.29 1.40 -2.48
C ALA A 480 31.07 2.11 -3.60
N LEU A 481 31.60 1.37 -4.58
CA LEU A 481 32.24 1.95 -5.76
C LEU A 481 31.24 2.72 -6.64
N LYS A 482 30.05 2.16 -6.88
CA LYS A 482 28.96 2.86 -7.59
C LYS A 482 28.58 4.16 -6.89
N LEU A 483 28.40 4.13 -5.56
CA LEU A 483 28.13 5.33 -4.76
C LEU A 483 29.24 6.38 -4.90
N THR A 484 30.50 5.96 -4.76
CA THR A 484 31.68 6.83 -4.93
C THR A 484 31.65 7.55 -6.29
N ASN A 485 31.39 6.81 -7.37
CA ASN A 485 31.35 7.35 -8.72
C ASN A 485 30.15 8.29 -8.95
N SER A 486 28.99 8.01 -8.34
CA SER A 486 27.80 8.84 -8.47
C SER A 486 27.95 10.24 -7.88
N LEU A 487 28.86 10.41 -6.91
CA LEU A 487 29.11 11.69 -6.21
C LEU A 487 29.95 12.69 -7.02
N VAL A 488 30.42 12.35 -8.21
CA VAL A 488 31.30 13.20 -9.04
C VAL A 488 30.73 14.62 -9.24
N ASN A 489 29.46 14.75 -9.61
CA ASN A 489 28.86 16.06 -9.90
C ASN A 489 28.61 16.87 -8.62
N VAL A 490 28.14 16.22 -7.56
CA VAL A 490 27.95 16.87 -6.25
C VAL A 490 29.29 17.46 -5.76
N ARG A 491 30.38 16.70 -5.87
CA ARG A 491 31.72 17.18 -5.51
C ARG A 491 32.23 18.27 -6.44
N ALA A 492 31.95 18.20 -7.73
CA ALA A 492 32.32 19.26 -8.68
C ALA A 492 31.63 20.59 -8.33
N ILE A 493 30.34 20.56 -7.96
CA ILE A 493 29.58 21.73 -7.49
C ILE A 493 30.24 22.31 -6.24
N ILE A 494 30.45 21.48 -5.21
CA ILE A 494 31.05 21.90 -3.93
C ILE A 494 32.43 22.55 -4.17
N ASN A 495 33.32 21.87 -4.90
CA ASN A 495 34.68 22.34 -5.15
C ASN A 495 34.73 23.59 -6.04
N HIS A 496 33.72 23.82 -6.88
CA HIS A 496 33.64 25.01 -7.72
C HIS A 496 33.18 26.25 -6.95
N PHE A 497 32.15 26.10 -6.12
CA PHE A 497 31.53 27.23 -5.44
C PHE A 497 32.18 27.59 -4.10
N SER A 498 32.68 26.62 -3.32
CA SER A 498 33.28 26.91 -2.00
C SER A 498 34.42 27.94 -2.08
N PRO A 499 35.44 27.80 -2.96
CA PRO A 499 36.52 28.79 -3.06
C PRO A 499 36.03 30.17 -3.51
N LYS A 500 34.98 30.22 -4.33
CA LYS A 500 34.40 31.47 -4.84
C LYS A 500 33.61 32.20 -3.76
N ILE A 501 32.89 31.46 -2.92
CA ILE A 501 32.19 31.99 -1.75
C ILE A 501 33.23 32.51 -0.76
N ASP A 502 34.29 31.75 -0.48
CA ASP A 502 35.37 32.18 0.42
C ASP A 502 36.06 33.46 -0.09
N ALA A 503 36.36 33.53 -1.38
CA ALA A 503 36.96 34.73 -1.99
C ALA A 503 36.01 35.93 -1.94
N TRP A 504 34.72 35.73 -2.17
CA TRP A 504 33.71 36.78 -2.09
C TRP A 504 33.54 37.29 -0.65
N LEU A 505 33.50 36.38 0.33
CA LEU A 505 33.44 36.70 1.76
C LEU A 505 34.65 37.51 2.22
N ALA A 506 35.85 37.09 1.80
CA ALA A 506 37.09 37.82 2.06
C ALA A 506 37.05 39.24 1.45
N GLY A 507 36.53 39.37 0.22
CA GLY A 507 36.37 40.66 -0.46
C GLY A 507 35.34 41.60 0.21
N GLN A 508 34.33 41.05 0.87
CA GLN A 508 33.30 41.80 1.61
C GLN A 508 33.63 41.97 3.10
N ALA A 509 34.75 41.41 3.59
CA ALA A 509 35.11 41.33 5.00
C ALA A 509 34.01 40.72 5.89
N LEU A 510 33.27 39.73 5.36
CA LEU A 510 32.21 39.02 6.08
C LEU A 510 32.71 37.65 6.53
N SER A 511 32.39 37.27 7.77
CA SER A 511 32.71 35.94 8.33
C SER A 511 31.53 34.97 8.28
N THR A 512 30.30 35.47 8.14
CA THR A 512 29.08 34.65 8.06
C THR A 512 28.17 35.19 6.97
N PRO A 513 28.06 34.49 5.83
CA PRO A 513 27.12 34.89 4.78
C PRO A 513 25.67 34.61 5.17
N SER A 514 24.77 35.45 4.66
CA SER A 514 23.34 35.12 4.56
C SER A 514 23.04 34.22 3.36
N GLU A 515 21.85 33.61 3.34
CA GLU A 515 21.36 32.76 2.24
C GLU A 515 21.35 33.52 0.91
N ASP A 516 20.79 34.75 0.89
CA ASP A 516 20.73 35.58 -0.31
C ASP A 516 22.11 35.95 -0.87
N GLN A 517 23.09 36.16 0.01
CA GLN A 517 24.46 36.47 -0.38
C GLN A 517 25.15 35.28 -1.05
N ILE A 518 24.95 34.06 -0.54
CA ILE A 518 25.48 32.86 -1.21
C ILE A 518 24.78 32.65 -2.55
N LEU A 519 23.45 32.80 -2.59
CA LEU A 519 22.68 32.67 -3.84
C LEU A 519 23.15 33.68 -4.90
N GLU A 520 23.52 34.89 -4.52
CA GLU A 520 24.10 35.87 -5.44
C GLU A 520 25.41 35.37 -6.06
N VAL A 521 26.31 34.80 -5.25
CA VAL A 521 27.56 34.21 -5.73
C VAL A 521 27.30 33.02 -6.66
N VAL A 522 26.35 32.15 -6.29
CA VAL A 522 25.95 30.99 -7.10
C VAL A 522 25.46 31.42 -8.49
N ARG A 523 24.50 32.36 -8.54
CA ARG A 523 23.92 32.88 -9.80
C ARG A 523 24.97 33.47 -10.75
N LYS A 524 25.97 34.18 -10.23
CA LYS A 524 27.03 34.81 -11.05
C LYS A 524 28.07 33.82 -11.60
N ASN A 525 28.04 32.56 -11.17
CA ASN A 525 29.14 31.64 -11.40
C ASN A 525 28.74 30.30 -12.05
N TYR A 526 27.50 30.17 -12.52
CA TYR A 526 27.02 28.99 -13.25
C TYR A 526 27.81 28.74 -14.54
N ASP A 527 28.11 29.77 -15.32
CA ASP A 527 28.71 29.65 -16.67
C ASP A 527 30.09 28.97 -16.69
N SER A 528 30.78 28.98 -15.54
CA SER A 528 32.11 28.39 -15.39
C SER A 528 32.09 27.00 -14.76
N LEU A 529 30.92 26.52 -14.32
CA LEU A 529 30.76 25.18 -13.74
C LEU A 529 30.70 24.14 -14.86
N THR A 530 31.57 23.14 -14.79
CA THR A 530 31.53 21.98 -15.70
C THR A 530 31.10 20.74 -14.93
N LEU A 531 30.04 20.08 -15.40
CA LEU A 531 29.52 18.84 -14.82
C LEU A 531 29.69 17.67 -15.79
N LYS A 532 29.86 16.47 -15.23
CA LYS A 532 29.90 15.24 -16.03
C LYS A 532 28.47 14.82 -16.36
N LEU A 533 28.20 14.55 -17.64
CA LEU A 533 26.93 13.95 -18.03
C LEU A 533 26.81 12.55 -17.40
N GLN A 534 25.73 12.31 -16.67
CA GLN A 534 25.40 11.00 -16.12
C GLN A 534 24.21 10.43 -16.87
N ASP A 535 24.41 9.28 -17.49
CA ASP A 535 23.38 8.58 -18.24
C ASP A 535 22.47 7.79 -17.30
N SER A 536 21.26 7.47 -17.78
CA SER A 536 20.31 6.57 -17.12
C SER A 536 19.81 6.99 -15.73
N LEU A 537 19.99 8.24 -15.32
CA LEU A 537 19.46 8.75 -14.04
C LEU A 537 17.93 8.69 -13.97
N ASP A 538 17.25 8.77 -15.11
CA ASP A 538 15.80 8.71 -15.27
C ASP A 538 15.28 7.30 -15.57
N GLN A 539 16.16 6.29 -15.51
CA GLN A 539 15.81 4.89 -15.69
C GLN A 539 15.67 4.20 -14.35
N TYR A 540 14.63 3.41 -14.22
CA TYR A 540 14.41 2.51 -13.10
C TYR A 540 13.97 1.16 -13.64
N GLU A 541 14.28 0.11 -12.88
CA GLU A 541 13.77 -1.21 -13.19
C GLU A 541 12.28 -1.26 -12.90
N ARG A 542 11.50 -1.69 -13.90
CA ARG A 542 10.06 -1.88 -13.77
C ARG A 542 9.75 -2.90 -12.69
N TYR A 543 8.70 -2.63 -11.92
CA TYR A 543 8.27 -3.55 -10.88
C TYR A 543 7.86 -4.90 -11.47
N THR A 544 8.39 -5.98 -10.90
CA THR A 544 8.01 -7.36 -11.20
C THR A 544 7.82 -8.12 -9.90
N GLU A 545 6.65 -8.74 -9.73
CA GLU A 545 6.35 -9.54 -8.55
C GLU A 545 7.24 -10.79 -8.48
N ASN A 546 7.23 -11.63 -9.53
CA ASN A 546 8.01 -12.87 -9.60
C ASN A 546 9.34 -12.61 -10.34
N PRO A 547 10.51 -13.00 -9.79
CA PRO A 547 10.73 -13.85 -8.60
C PRO A 547 10.96 -13.11 -7.28
N ARG A 548 10.93 -11.77 -7.28
CA ARG A 548 11.40 -10.95 -6.15
C ARG A 548 10.52 -11.00 -4.90
N HIS A 549 9.21 -11.10 -5.08
CA HIS A 549 8.20 -10.97 -4.03
C HIS A 549 7.27 -12.19 -3.93
N SER A 550 7.49 -13.25 -4.70
CA SER A 550 6.62 -14.45 -4.69
C SER A 550 6.48 -15.08 -3.30
N ALA A 551 7.57 -15.15 -2.52
CA ALA A 551 7.54 -15.65 -1.15
C ALA A 551 6.76 -14.72 -0.20
N PHE A 552 6.90 -13.40 -0.39
CA PHE A 552 6.18 -12.40 0.38
C PHE A 552 4.67 -12.50 0.13
N PHE A 553 4.22 -12.57 -1.13
CA PHE A 553 2.80 -12.71 -1.45
C PHE A 553 2.23 -14.06 -1.00
N THR A 554 3.00 -15.15 -1.12
CA THR A 554 2.59 -16.44 -0.53
C THR A 554 2.30 -16.34 0.97
N ALA A 555 3.16 -15.65 1.72
CA ALA A 555 2.97 -15.45 3.16
C ALA A 555 1.78 -14.51 3.47
N MET A 556 1.63 -13.42 2.70
CA MET A 556 0.51 -12.48 2.83
C MET A 556 -0.83 -13.16 2.57
N VAL A 557 -0.95 -13.90 1.46
CA VAL A 557 -2.18 -14.62 1.10
C VAL A 557 -2.52 -15.66 2.17
N ARG A 558 -1.55 -16.39 2.71
CA ARG A 558 -1.77 -17.31 3.85
C ARG A 558 -2.32 -16.57 5.07
N SER A 559 -1.81 -15.39 5.39
CA SER A 559 -2.34 -14.57 6.48
C SER A 559 -3.79 -14.13 6.19
N VAL A 560 -4.12 -13.77 4.95
CA VAL A 560 -5.48 -13.39 4.55
C VAL A 560 -6.43 -14.58 4.63
N VAL A 561 -6.00 -15.76 4.18
CA VAL A 561 -6.77 -17.02 4.30
C VAL A 561 -7.11 -17.30 5.76
N ASN A 562 -6.11 -17.24 6.65
CA ASN A 562 -6.31 -17.52 8.08
C ASN A 562 -7.23 -16.49 8.74
N ASP A 563 -7.06 -15.21 8.42
CA ASP A 563 -7.90 -14.15 8.97
C ASP A 563 -9.36 -14.27 8.48
N THR A 564 -9.55 -14.51 7.19
CA THR A 564 -10.88 -14.72 6.60
C THR A 564 -11.55 -15.92 7.25
N LYS A 565 -10.86 -17.06 7.34
CA LYS A 565 -11.38 -18.30 7.93
C LYS A 565 -11.88 -18.14 9.36
N LEU A 566 -11.22 -17.32 10.18
CA LEU A 566 -11.60 -17.06 11.57
C LEU A 566 -12.84 -16.16 11.70
N ASN A 567 -13.13 -15.34 10.68
CA ASN A 567 -14.20 -14.36 10.69
C ASN A 567 -15.46 -14.82 9.92
N ILE A 568 -15.44 -16.00 9.28
CA ILE A 568 -16.63 -16.55 8.60
C ILE A 568 -17.65 -17.05 9.63
N ASP A 569 -18.71 -16.26 9.83
CA ASP A 569 -19.84 -16.65 10.66
C ASP A 569 -21.05 -17.07 9.82
N PHE A 570 -21.27 -18.37 9.69
CA PHE A 570 -22.41 -18.97 9.01
C PHE A 570 -23.48 -19.50 9.97
N ALA A 571 -23.23 -19.45 11.28
CA ALA A 571 -24.09 -20.04 12.31
C ALA A 571 -25.06 -19.01 12.92
N SER A 572 -24.67 -17.73 12.99
CA SER A 572 -25.48 -16.67 13.61
C SER A 572 -26.56 -16.05 12.72
N LEU A 573 -26.89 -16.69 11.58
CA LEU A 573 -27.97 -16.20 10.72
C LEU A 573 -29.26 -16.10 11.51
N ASP A 574 -29.75 -14.87 11.68
CA ASP A 574 -31.03 -14.62 12.31
C ASP A 574 -32.14 -15.13 11.38
N LEU A 575 -32.61 -16.34 11.66
CA LEU A 575 -33.71 -16.98 10.93
C LEU A 575 -34.95 -16.06 10.90
N GLN A 576 -35.12 -15.20 11.92
CA GLN A 576 -36.22 -14.24 11.99
C GLN A 576 -36.05 -13.12 10.95
N SER A 577 -34.83 -12.63 10.74
CA SER A 577 -34.50 -11.67 9.67
C SER A 577 -34.72 -12.27 8.27
N ILE A 578 -34.28 -13.51 8.05
CA ILE A 578 -34.50 -14.24 6.80
C ILE A 578 -36.00 -14.44 6.51
N LEU A 579 -36.77 -14.84 7.52
CA LEU A 579 -38.22 -15.01 7.40
C LEU A 579 -38.93 -13.68 7.13
N GLN A 580 -38.47 -12.59 7.75
CA GLN A 580 -38.98 -11.24 7.47
C GLN A 580 -38.67 -10.81 6.03
N GLU A 581 -37.45 -11.04 5.54
CA GLU A 581 -37.08 -10.74 4.15
C GLU A 581 -37.94 -11.51 3.15
N PHE A 582 -38.18 -12.80 3.36
CA PHE A 582 -39.04 -13.59 2.48
C PHE A 582 -40.49 -13.10 2.45
N SER A 583 -40.99 -12.52 3.55
CA SER A 583 -42.32 -11.90 3.60
C SER A 583 -42.43 -10.57 2.83
N THR A 584 -41.29 -9.94 2.50
CA THR A 584 -41.24 -8.68 1.73
C THR A 584 -41.02 -8.86 0.23
N ILE A 585 -40.70 -10.09 -0.22
CA ILE A 585 -40.47 -10.46 -1.63
C ILE A 585 -41.77 -10.97 -2.31
N THR A 586 -42.83 -11.20 -1.52
CA THR A 586 -44.21 -11.43 -2.01
C THR A 586 -44.99 -10.13 -2.13
#